data_AF-A0AAW8J8J0-F1
#
_entry.id   AF-A0AAW8J8J0-F1
#
_cell.length_a   1.000
_cell.length_b   1.000
_cell.length_c   1.000
_cell.angle_alpha   90.00
_cell.angle_beta   90.00
_cell.angle_gamma   90.00
#
_symmetry.space_group_name_H-M   'P 1'
#
loop_
_entity.id
_entity.type
_entity.pdbx_description
1 polymer ?
#
loop_
_entity_poly.entity_id
_entity_poly.type
_entity_poly.pdbx_seq_one_letter_code
_entity_poly.pdbx_strand_id
1 'polypeptide(L)'
;MTFKISLGPTLLAILSIALLGCEKSEQQQKNQEPAKSIVASTVVEDAATSSSPLPSSAVPVVSAQAPEILCDKVKVNQWVGFDESAKDAQCKKVESYNIAEYRCAVEKKAFGADFDAIHLLSKDQSIFIYSSMEKCNQAKEIWQSNSPE
;
A
#
# COMPACT_ATOMS: atom_id res chain seq x y z
N MET A 1 -33.49 9.12 -50.50
CA MET A 1 -32.91 8.10 -51.41
C MET A 1 -31.43 8.00 -51.06
N THR A 2 -30.79 6.92 -50.65
CA THR A 2 -31.14 5.55 -50.25
C THR A 2 -29.93 5.13 -49.43
N PHE A 3 -30.08 4.88 -48.14
CA PHE A 3 -29.01 4.28 -47.33
C PHE A 3 -29.13 2.76 -47.46
N LYS A 4 -28.10 2.12 -48.03
CA LYS A 4 -27.94 0.66 -48.00
C LYS A 4 -26.55 0.37 -47.45
N ILE A 5 -26.49 -0.02 -46.18
CA ILE A 5 -25.39 -0.83 -45.68
C ILE A 5 -26.04 -2.11 -45.16
N SER A 6 -25.75 -3.18 -45.91
CA SER A 6 -26.23 -4.53 -45.71
C SER A 6 -25.55 -5.14 -44.49
N LEU A 7 -26.32 -5.54 -43.47
CA LEU A 7 -25.85 -6.46 -42.44
C LEU A 7 -25.71 -7.85 -43.06
N GLY A 8 -24.47 -8.34 -43.19
CA GLY A 8 -24.17 -9.74 -43.47
C GLY A 8 -23.83 -10.49 -42.16
N PRO A 9 -24.32 -11.72 -41.96
CA PRO A 9 -24.05 -12.49 -40.76
C PRO A 9 -22.78 -13.32 -40.97
N THR A 10 -21.70 -13.01 -40.28
CA THR A 10 -20.50 -13.86 -40.36
C THR A 10 -19.95 -14.17 -38.97
N LEU A 11 -20.37 -15.34 -38.52
CA LEU A 11 -19.74 -16.29 -37.59
C LEU A 11 -18.93 -15.73 -36.41
N LEU A 12 -19.48 -15.97 -35.22
CA LEU A 12 -18.70 -16.25 -34.02
C LEU A 12 -17.71 -17.38 -34.30
N ALA A 13 -16.41 -17.10 -34.21
CA ALA A 13 -15.39 -18.12 -33.96
C ALA A 13 -15.01 -18.04 -32.48
N ILE A 14 -15.58 -18.95 -31.69
CA ILE A 14 -15.26 -19.18 -30.29
C ILE A 14 -13.90 -19.88 -30.27
N LEU A 15 -12.83 -19.16 -29.95
CA LEU A 15 -11.51 -19.76 -29.73
C LEU A 15 -11.45 -20.24 -28.27
N SER A 16 -11.81 -21.49 -28.05
CA SER A 16 -11.61 -22.19 -26.78
C SER A 16 -10.11 -22.37 -26.53
N ILE A 17 -9.51 -21.48 -25.74
CA ILE A 17 -8.15 -21.68 -25.22
C ILE A 17 -8.27 -22.72 -24.10
N ALA A 18 -7.67 -23.89 -24.34
CA ALA A 18 -7.55 -24.94 -23.36
C ALA A 18 -6.66 -24.47 -22.19
N LEU A 19 -7.19 -24.51 -20.97
CA LEU A 19 -6.39 -24.40 -19.76
C LEU A 19 -5.53 -25.66 -19.63
N LEU A 20 -4.25 -25.55 -19.94
CA LEU A 20 -3.25 -26.51 -19.47
C LEU A 20 -3.20 -26.35 -17.94
N GLY A 21 -3.69 -27.38 -17.25
CA GLY A 21 -3.72 -27.42 -15.80
C GLY A 21 -2.32 -27.33 -15.21
N CYS A 22 -2.14 -26.41 -14.25
CA CYS A 22 -1.00 -26.45 -13.35
C CYS A 22 -1.08 -27.74 -12.51
N GLU A 23 -0.12 -28.63 -12.73
CA GLU A 23 0.05 -29.83 -11.93
C GLU A 23 0.44 -29.48 -10.49
N LYS A 24 -0.25 -30.15 -9.58
CA LYS A 24 -0.12 -30.06 -8.14
C LYS A 24 1.18 -30.74 -7.71
N SER A 25 2.13 -29.98 -7.14
CA SER A 25 3.21 -30.57 -6.35
C SER A 25 2.96 -30.32 -4.86
N GLU A 26 2.41 -31.33 -4.20
CA GLU A 26 2.37 -31.47 -2.75
C GLU A 26 3.73 -31.95 -2.25
N GLN A 27 4.32 -31.23 -1.29
CA GLN A 27 5.30 -31.79 -0.35
C GLN A 27 4.88 -31.41 1.07
N GLN A 28 4.68 -32.45 1.87
CA GLN A 28 4.23 -32.48 3.26
C GLN A 28 5.32 -32.01 4.24
N GLN A 29 4.92 -31.15 5.18
CA GLN A 29 4.98 -31.32 6.64
C GLN A 29 6.17 -32.06 7.29
N LYS A 30 6.87 -31.40 8.24
CA LYS A 30 7.17 -32.01 9.56
C LYS A 30 7.51 -30.98 10.68
N ASN A 31 6.79 -31.14 11.79
CA ASN A 31 6.87 -30.49 13.10
C ASN A 31 8.27 -30.39 13.74
N GLN A 32 8.50 -29.37 14.59
CA GLN A 32 8.71 -29.53 16.06
C GLN A 32 9.17 -28.22 16.75
N GLU A 33 8.35 -27.70 17.67
CA GLU A 33 8.80 -27.15 18.98
C GLU A 33 9.01 -28.36 19.94
N PRO A 34 9.53 -28.25 21.20
CA PRO A 34 10.02 -27.08 21.95
C PRO A 34 11.31 -27.32 22.76
N ALA A 35 11.94 -26.24 23.27
CA ALA A 35 12.77 -26.33 24.48
C ALA A 35 12.93 -24.97 25.18
N LYS A 36 12.03 -24.76 26.13
CA LYS A 36 12.16 -23.97 27.35
C LYS A 36 13.58 -24.06 27.95
N SER A 37 14.19 -22.92 28.27
CA SER A 37 15.18 -22.83 29.35
C SER A 37 14.93 -21.59 30.19
N ILE A 38 14.41 -21.85 31.39
CA ILE A 38 14.35 -20.94 32.52
C ILE A 38 15.62 -21.20 33.32
N VAL A 39 16.42 -20.17 33.63
CA VAL A 39 17.06 -20.06 34.95
C VAL A 39 17.15 -18.59 35.34
N ALA A 40 16.52 -18.26 36.46
CA ALA A 40 16.63 -17.01 37.19
C ALA A 40 17.79 -17.08 38.20
N SER A 41 18.40 -15.94 38.52
CA SER A 41 19.02 -15.60 39.82
C SER A 41 19.44 -14.12 39.75
N THR A 42 18.69 -13.15 40.28
CA THR A 42 18.52 -12.70 41.69
C THR A 42 19.56 -11.67 42.16
N VAL A 43 19.00 -10.57 42.70
CA VAL A 43 19.48 -9.64 43.78
C VAL A 43 20.71 -8.77 43.49
N VAL A 44 20.83 -7.49 43.82
CA VAL A 44 20.14 -6.47 44.66
C VAL A 44 20.73 -5.09 44.24
N GLU A 45 19.95 -4.03 43.99
CA GLU A 45 19.55 -2.95 44.92
C GLU A 45 20.73 -2.08 45.44
N ASP A 46 20.77 -0.78 45.08
CA ASP A 46 20.70 0.34 46.05
C ASP A 46 20.76 1.77 45.43
N ALA A 47 19.88 2.61 45.97
CA ALA A 47 19.91 4.07 46.23
C ALA A 47 20.25 5.17 45.18
N ALA A 48 19.18 5.91 44.82
CA ALA A 48 18.88 7.30 45.23
C ALA A 48 19.64 8.54 44.69
N THR A 49 18.81 9.60 44.52
CA THR A 49 19.11 11.06 44.50
C THR A 49 19.19 11.69 43.10
N SER A 50 18.08 12.26 42.59
CA SER A 50 17.57 13.62 42.83
C SER A 50 18.42 14.72 42.20
N SER A 51 17.91 15.31 41.11
CA SER A 51 17.63 16.76 41.00
C SER A 51 17.15 17.13 39.60
N SER A 52 15.93 17.65 39.54
CA SER A 52 15.36 18.34 38.38
C SER A 52 16.11 19.65 38.08
N PRO A 53 16.20 20.05 36.81
CA PRO A 53 16.20 21.47 36.46
C PRO A 53 14.83 21.93 35.93
N LEU A 54 14.56 23.20 36.22
CA LEU A 54 13.34 24.01 36.09
C LEU A 54 12.59 23.97 34.73
N PRO A 55 11.30 24.37 34.74
CA PRO A 55 10.45 24.39 33.56
C PRO A 55 10.87 25.51 32.60
N SER A 56 11.35 25.12 31.41
CA SER A 56 11.45 26.05 30.30
C SER A 56 10.05 26.27 29.74
N SER A 57 9.59 27.53 29.74
CA SER A 57 8.32 27.96 29.16
C SER A 57 8.04 27.27 27.83
N ALA A 58 7.09 26.34 27.84
CA ALA A 58 6.51 25.79 26.63
C ALA A 58 5.69 26.91 25.99
N VAL A 59 6.33 27.64 25.08
CA VAL A 59 5.62 28.31 24.00
C VAL A 59 4.75 27.20 23.38
N PRO A 60 3.41 27.36 23.24
CA PRO A 60 2.64 26.38 22.52
C PRO A 60 3.18 26.39 21.10
N VAL A 61 4.01 25.39 20.76
CA VAL A 61 4.30 25.07 19.38
C VAL A 61 2.97 24.61 18.83
N VAL A 62 2.23 25.55 18.25
CA VAL A 62 1.11 25.23 17.37
C VAL A 62 1.76 24.56 16.18
N SER A 63 2.02 23.25 16.32
CA SER A 63 2.41 22.41 15.20
C SER A 63 1.29 22.53 14.19
N ALA A 64 1.57 23.21 13.08
CA ALA A 64 0.72 23.18 11.90
C ALA A 64 0.66 21.72 11.45
N GLN A 65 -0.32 20.98 11.94
CA GLN A 65 -0.54 19.60 11.54
C GLN A 65 -0.94 19.62 10.07
N ALA A 66 -0.29 18.76 9.27
CA ALA A 66 -0.68 18.58 7.88
C ALA A 66 -2.18 18.22 7.81
N PRO A 67 -2.92 18.74 6.82
CA PRO A 67 -4.34 18.45 6.69
C PRO A 67 -4.60 16.94 6.62
N GLU A 68 -5.70 16.50 7.21
CA GLU A 68 -6.08 15.09 7.16
C GLU A 68 -6.51 14.69 5.76
N ILE A 69 -6.04 13.52 5.31
CA ILE A 69 -6.41 12.93 4.04
C ILE A 69 -7.30 11.73 4.36
N LEU A 70 -8.55 11.82 3.91
CA LEU A 70 -9.61 10.86 4.17
C LEU A 70 -10.06 10.22 2.85
N CYS A 71 -10.13 8.90 2.81
CA CYS A 71 -10.81 8.18 1.75
C CYS A 71 -11.86 7.25 2.33
N ASP A 72 -13.13 7.39 1.94
CA ASP A 72 -14.26 6.63 2.51
C ASP A 72 -14.25 6.59 4.06
N LYS A 73 -13.92 7.74 4.69
CA LYS A 73 -13.78 7.92 6.16
C LYS A 73 -12.55 7.24 6.78
N VAL A 74 -11.67 6.65 5.99
CA VAL A 74 -10.37 6.11 6.43
C VAL A 74 -9.32 7.20 6.35
N LYS A 75 -8.64 7.48 7.45
CA LYS A 75 -7.49 8.40 7.50
C LYS A 75 -6.24 7.70 6.99
N VAL A 76 -5.65 8.23 5.91
CA VAL A 76 -4.54 7.59 5.20
C VAL A 76 -3.20 8.32 5.34
N ASN A 77 -3.12 9.42 6.11
CA ASN A 77 -1.88 10.22 6.25
C ASN A 77 -0.63 9.39 6.61
N GLN A 78 -0.80 8.39 7.49
CA GLN A 78 0.30 7.51 7.96
C GLN A 78 0.51 6.27 7.07
N TRP A 79 -0.32 6.08 6.05
CA TRP A 79 -0.15 5.00 5.09
C TRP A 79 0.96 5.34 4.09
N VAL A 80 1.30 4.40 3.22
CA VAL A 80 2.40 4.52 2.27
C VAL A 80 1.86 4.44 0.87
N GLY A 81 2.33 5.29 -0.04
CA GLY A 81 1.98 5.21 -1.45
C GLY A 81 3.14 5.59 -2.34
N PHE A 82 2.97 5.34 -3.64
CA PHE A 82 3.85 5.85 -4.69
C PHE A 82 3.02 6.64 -5.69
N ASP A 83 3.61 7.66 -6.31
CA ASP A 83 2.97 8.45 -7.36
C ASP A 83 3.35 7.86 -8.72
N GLU A 84 2.36 7.30 -9.39
CA GLU A 84 2.46 6.72 -10.73
C GLU A 84 2.87 7.77 -11.78
N SER A 85 2.58 9.06 -11.54
CA SER A 85 2.94 10.15 -12.45
C SER A 85 4.42 10.55 -12.33
N ALA A 86 5.14 10.05 -11.32
CA ALA A 86 6.54 10.37 -11.10
C ALA A 86 7.47 9.42 -11.87
N LYS A 87 8.46 9.97 -12.59
CA LYS A 87 9.48 9.18 -13.31
C LYS A 87 10.27 8.24 -12.40
N ASP A 88 10.55 8.67 -11.17
CA ASP A 88 11.19 7.85 -10.15
C ASP A 88 10.21 7.66 -9.00
N ALA A 89 9.21 6.82 -9.24
CA ALA A 89 8.21 6.52 -8.23
C ALA A 89 8.86 5.78 -7.04
N GLN A 90 8.66 6.33 -5.85
CA GLN A 90 9.14 5.76 -4.59
C GLN A 90 7.99 5.65 -3.61
N CYS A 91 7.99 4.56 -2.84
CA CYS A 91 7.06 4.37 -1.74
C CYS A 91 7.44 5.25 -0.56
N LYS A 92 6.55 6.18 -0.20
CA LYS A 92 6.72 7.11 0.93
C LYS A 92 5.39 7.38 1.61
N LYS A 93 5.44 7.97 2.80
CA LYS A 93 4.22 8.28 3.54
C LYS A 93 3.31 9.24 2.77
N VAL A 94 2.00 9.04 2.87
CA VAL A 94 1.00 9.90 2.21
C VAL A 94 1.09 11.36 2.69
N GLU A 95 1.39 11.59 3.97
CA GLU A 95 1.59 12.95 4.51
C GLU A 95 2.76 13.72 3.88
N SER A 96 3.67 13.04 3.18
CA SER A 96 4.80 13.69 2.50
C SER A 96 4.43 14.26 1.11
N TYR A 97 3.23 13.95 0.62
CA TYR A 97 2.74 14.50 -0.64
C TYR A 97 2.04 15.83 -0.40
N ASN A 98 2.25 16.78 -1.30
CA ASN A 98 1.49 18.02 -1.31
C ASN A 98 0.14 17.76 -1.99
N ILE A 99 -0.87 17.40 -1.21
CA ILE A 99 -2.23 17.08 -1.65
C ILE A 99 -3.18 18.13 -1.07
N ALA A 100 -3.71 19.00 -1.93
CA ALA A 100 -4.68 20.03 -1.55
C ALA A 100 -6.11 19.61 -1.91
N GLU A 101 -6.36 19.36 -3.20
CA GLU A 101 -7.63 18.89 -3.71
C GLU A 101 -7.46 17.50 -4.31
N TYR A 102 -8.30 16.57 -3.88
CA TYR A 102 -8.21 15.19 -4.32
C TYR A 102 -9.58 14.52 -4.40
N ARG A 103 -9.63 13.48 -5.21
CA ARG A 103 -10.65 12.43 -5.17
C ARG A 103 -9.95 11.12 -4.90
N CYS A 104 -10.65 10.18 -4.29
CA CYS A 104 -10.08 8.88 -4.05
C CYS A 104 -11.13 7.79 -4.21
N ALA A 105 -10.67 6.57 -4.48
CA ALA A 105 -11.49 5.38 -4.54
C ALA A 105 -10.67 4.16 -4.12
N VAL A 106 -11.34 3.10 -3.70
CA VAL A 106 -10.69 1.79 -3.56
C VAL A 106 -10.56 1.17 -4.94
N GLU A 107 -9.33 0.87 -5.35
CA GLU A 107 -9.02 0.14 -6.57
C GLU A 107 -8.68 -1.31 -6.24
N LYS A 108 -9.48 -2.23 -6.78
CA LYS A 108 -9.32 -3.65 -6.49
C LYS A 108 -8.15 -4.22 -7.26
N LYS A 109 -7.26 -4.93 -6.55
CA LYS A 109 -6.12 -5.62 -7.16
C LYS A 109 -5.35 -4.75 -8.17
N ALA A 110 -5.08 -3.50 -7.77
CA ALA A 110 -4.38 -2.54 -8.63
C ALA A 110 -3.09 -3.16 -9.19
N PHE A 111 -2.84 -2.95 -10.48
CA PHE A 111 -1.71 -3.54 -11.24
C PHE A 111 -1.65 -5.07 -11.30
N GLY A 112 -2.66 -5.79 -10.78
CA GLY A 112 -2.66 -7.24 -10.67
C GLY A 112 -2.14 -7.77 -9.32
N ALA A 113 -1.98 -6.91 -8.31
CA ALA A 113 -1.63 -7.35 -6.96
C ALA A 113 -2.77 -8.15 -6.30
N ASP A 114 -2.45 -8.94 -5.27
CA ASP A 114 -3.45 -9.71 -4.50
C ASP A 114 -4.14 -8.93 -3.38
N PHE A 115 -3.98 -7.61 -3.38
CA PHE A 115 -4.56 -6.70 -2.41
C PHE A 115 -5.06 -5.43 -3.09
N ASP A 116 -5.99 -4.76 -2.42
CA ASP A 116 -6.59 -3.52 -2.90
C ASP A 116 -5.70 -2.31 -2.56
N ALA A 117 -5.81 -1.27 -3.37
CA ALA A 117 -5.19 0.03 -3.16
C ALA A 117 -6.27 1.08 -2.87
N ILE A 118 -5.90 2.15 -2.19
CA ILE A 118 -6.63 3.41 -2.32
C ILE A 118 -5.95 4.21 -3.43
N HIS A 119 -6.66 4.46 -4.52
CA HIS A 119 -6.20 5.35 -5.58
C HIS A 119 -6.62 6.78 -5.24
N LEU A 120 -5.64 7.66 -5.05
CA LEU A 120 -5.84 9.08 -4.80
C LEU A 120 -5.39 9.86 -6.03
N LEU A 121 -6.34 10.56 -6.64
CA LEU A 121 -6.12 11.42 -7.79
C LEU A 121 -6.17 12.87 -7.35
N SER A 122 -5.06 13.58 -7.56
CA SER A 122 -4.95 15.03 -7.46
C SER A 122 -4.72 15.61 -8.86
N LYS A 123 -4.52 16.93 -8.97
CA LYS A 123 -4.29 17.61 -10.25
C LYS A 123 -3.11 17.04 -11.05
N ASP A 124 -1.99 16.82 -10.36
CA ASP A 124 -0.71 16.45 -10.98
C ASP A 124 -0.13 15.14 -10.40
N GLN A 125 -0.91 14.39 -9.62
CA GLN A 125 -0.46 13.19 -8.91
C GLN A 125 -1.51 12.08 -9.01
N SER A 126 -1.05 10.85 -9.26
CA SER A 126 -1.84 9.61 -9.28
C SER A 126 -1.22 8.67 -8.26
N ILE A 127 -1.69 8.73 -7.01
CA ILE A 127 -1.04 8.04 -5.88
C ILE A 127 -1.80 6.77 -5.55
N PHE A 128 -1.10 5.64 -5.57
CA PHE A 128 -1.61 4.37 -5.10
C PHE A 128 -1.14 4.12 -3.67
N ILE A 129 -2.09 4.01 -2.74
CA ILE A 129 -1.85 4.01 -1.30
C ILE A 129 -2.18 2.64 -0.71
N TYR A 130 -1.31 2.16 0.18
CA TYR A 130 -1.37 0.87 0.83
C TYR A 130 -1.10 0.99 2.33
N SER A 131 -1.65 0.03 3.09
CA SER A 131 -1.55 0.01 4.55
C SER A 131 -0.14 -0.23 5.10
N SER A 132 0.80 -0.70 4.27
CA SER A 132 2.17 -1.01 4.68
C SER A 132 3.19 -0.74 3.57
N MET A 133 4.44 -0.51 3.97
CA MET A 133 5.58 -0.32 3.06
C MET A 133 5.79 -1.53 2.14
N GLU A 134 5.66 -2.75 2.69
CA GLU A 134 5.80 -3.99 1.93
C GLU A 134 4.80 -4.08 0.76
N LYS A 135 3.50 -3.84 1.03
CA LYS A 135 2.47 -3.82 -0.01
C LYS A 135 2.73 -2.75 -1.06
N CYS A 136 3.16 -1.57 -0.63
CA CYS A 136 3.51 -0.49 -1.55
C CYS A 136 4.65 -0.90 -2.49
N ASN A 137 5.74 -1.43 -1.94
CA ASN A 137 6.90 -1.84 -2.75
C ASN A 137 6.53 -2.96 -3.72
N GLN A 138 5.78 -3.96 -3.26
CA GLN A 138 5.31 -5.04 -4.12
C GLN A 138 4.44 -4.53 -5.27
N ALA A 139 3.46 -3.67 -4.99
CA ALA A 139 2.62 -3.10 -6.03
C ALA A 139 3.43 -2.22 -7.01
N LYS A 140 4.40 -1.47 -6.50
CA LYS A 140 5.30 -0.65 -7.32
C LYS A 140 6.14 -1.51 -8.26
N GLU A 141 6.70 -2.62 -7.79
CA GLU A 141 7.47 -3.56 -8.62
C GLU A 141 6.62 -4.16 -9.74
N ILE A 142 5.37 -4.54 -9.44
CA ILE A 142 4.42 -5.04 -10.44
C ILE A 142 4.11 -3.95 -11.47
N TRP A 143 3.80 -2.72 -11.02
CA TRP A 143 3.55 -1.59 -11.91
C TRP A 143 4.76 -1.27 -12.81
N GLN A 144 5.97 -1.25 -12.25
CA GLN A 144 7.20 -1.02 -13.01
C GLN A 144 7.44 -2.11 -14.06
N SER A 145 7.14 -3.38 -13.73
CA SER A 145 7.28 -4.51 -14.66
C SER A 145 6.27 -4.47 -15.81
N ASN A 146 5.15 -3.77 -15.64
CA ASN A 146 4.10 -3.60 -16.64
C ASN A 146 4.20 -2.28 -17.41
N SER A 147 5.07 -1.35 -16.97
CA SER A 147 5.22 -0.04 -17.60
C SER A 147 6.06 -0.18 -18.88
N PRO A 148 5.60 0.35 -20.03
CA PRO A 148 6.41 0.36 -21.25
C PRO A 148 7.68 1.19 -21.04
N GLU A 149 8.80 0.70 -21.58
CA GLU A 149 10.09 1.42 -21.61
C GLU A 149 10.02 2.73 -22.42
#